data_AF-A0A931LTV0-F1
#
_entry.id   AF-A0A931LTV0-F1
#
_cell.length_a   1.000
_cell.length_b   1.000
_cell.length_c   1.000
_cell.angle_alpha   90.00
_cell.angle_beta   90.00
_cell.angle_gamma   90.00
#
_symmetry.space_group_name_H-M   'P 1'
#
loop_
_entity.id
_entity.type
_entity.pdbx_description
1 polymer ?
#
loop_
_entity_poly.entity_id
_entity_poly.type
_entity_poly.pdbx_seq_one_letter_code
_entity_poly.pdbx_strand_id
1 'polypeptide(L)'
;MKSIERIAESAYSQALRCVEYRLPKTYILRAPAYLLAMSLRYGLMGAAASRFLEQFAETPSERRRIADLAHGWAEMVEEHVRQVTRHRLPFAANPSVGTTVGLLADQPVSAALRLGPSCPDLDRLLTVSSDEFARLYRKPILAGVSLLRRWKTTQEFRRLAQMSIHFAINFHERRQAGLDEVPEIALIGE
;
A
#
# COMPACT_ATOMS: atom_id res chain seq x y z
N MET A 1 8.43 -10.50 26.37
CA MET A 1 7.58 -10.23 25.19
C MET A 1 7.70 -8.76 24.77
N LYS A 2 7.88 -8.46 23.49
CA LYS A 2 7.71 -7.07 22.99
C LYS A 2 6.20 -6.77 22.96
N SER A 3 5.74 -5.58 23.38
CA SER A 3 4.32 -5.20 23.21
C SER A 3 3.93 -5.27 21.74
N ILE A 4 2.72 -5.76 21.43
CA ILE A 4 2.15 -5.80 20.08
C ILE A 4 2.20 -4.42 19.39
N GLU A 5 2.12 -3.34 20.17
CA GLU A 5 2.22 -1.96 19.68
C GLU A 5 3.60 -1.68 19.09
N ARG A 6 4.68 -2.10 19.76
CA ARG A 6 6.04 -1.90 19.25
C ARG A 6 6.30 -2.72 17.99
N ILE A 7 5.72 -3.92 17.90
CA ILE A 7 5.81 -4.75 16.70
C ILE A 7 5.05 -4.09 15.55
N ALA A 8 3.85 -3.56 15.83
CA ALA A 8 3.03 -2.86 14.85
C ALA A 8 3.68 -1.57 14.35
N GLU A 9 4.19 -0.73 15.25
CA GLU A 9 4.93 0.48 14.91
C GLU A 9 6.12 0.16 13.99
N SER A 10 6.91 -0.86 14.34
CA SER A 10 8.02 -1.32 13.51
C SER A 10 7.56 -1.81 12.14
N ALA A 11 6.52 -2.65 12.09
CA ALA A 11 6.02 -3.21 10.83
C ALA A 11 5.49 -2.12 9.89
N TYR A 12 4.67 -1.20 10.40
CA TYR A 12 4.13 -0.10 9.61
C TYR A 12 5.19 0.91 9.19
N SER A 13 6.13 1.27 10.08
CA SER A 13 7.25 2.14 9.73
C SER A 13 8.12 1.55 8.61
N GLN A 14 8.43 0.25 8.69
CA GLN A 14 9.19 -0.43 7.64
C GLN A 14 8.40 -0.51 6.31
N ALA A 15 7.09 -0.76 6.37
CA ALA A 15 6.23 -0.75 5.20
C ALA A 15 6.26 0.61 4.47
N LEU A 16 6.19 1.73 5.22
CA LEU A 16 6.32 3.08 4.65
C LEU A 16 7.68 3.29 3.97
N ARG A 17 8.77 2.93 4.65
CA ARG A 17 10.13 3.07 4.10
C ARG A 17 10.35 2.20 2.87
N CYS A 18 9.75 1.01 2.80
CA CYS A 18 9.79 0.20 1.58
C CYS A 18 9.21 0.96 0.38
N VAL A 19 8.07 1.62 0.56
CA VAL A 19 7.45 2.45 -0.49
C VAL A 19 8.32 3.66 -0.85
N GLU A 20 8.94 4.30 0.13
CA GLU A 20 9.90 5.39 -0.10
C GLU A 20 10.99 4.98 -1.10
N TYR A 21 11.64 3.84 -0.91
CA TYR A 21 12.71 3.40 -1.81
C TYR A 21 12.20 3.04 -3.20
N ARG A 22 10.93 2.63 -3.31
CA ARG A 22 10.31 2.17 -4.56
C ARG A 22 8.95 2.83 -4.76
N LEU A 23 8.98 4.09 -5.20
CA LEU A 23 7.79 4.73 -5.75
C LEU A 23 7.42 4.10 -7.11
N PRO A 24 6.13 4.10 -7.51
CA PRO A 24 5.73 3.64 -8.83
C PRO A 24 6.50 4.38 -9.93
N LYS A 25 7.26 3.65 -10.77
CA LYS A 25 8.00 4.24 -11.89
C LYS A 25 7.16 4.19 -13.15
N THR A 26 6.67 5.34 -13.61
CA THR A 26 5.95 5.44 -14.87
C THR A 26 5.99 6.86 -15.43
N TYR A 27 6.08 6.96 -16.76
CA TYR A 27 5.97 8.20 -17.52
C TYR A 27 4.65 8.31 -18.28
N ILE A 28 3.83 7.26 -18.24
CA ILE A 28 2.59 7.16 -19.03
C ILE A 28 1.40 7.69 -18.22
N LEU A 29 1.38 7.46 -16.91
CA LEU A 29 0.28 7.91 -16.06
C LEU A 29 0.34 9.42 -15.83
N ARG A 30 -0.81 10.08 -15.98
CA ARG A 30 -0.97 11.48 -15.54
C ARG A 30 -0.98 11.54 -14.01
N ALA A 31 -0.70 12.72 -13.46
CA ALA A 31 -0.60 12.93 -12.01
C ALA A 31 -1.75 12.30 -11.18
N PRO A 32 -3.05 12.42 -11.54
CA PRO A 32 -4.12 11.78 -10.77
C PRO A 32 -4.03 10.24 -10.75
N ALA A 33 -3.75 9.62 -11.89
CA ALA A 33 -3.59 8.17 -12.00
C ALA A 33 -2.31 7.67 -11.31
N TYR A 34 -1.24 8.47 -11.36
CA TYR A 34 -0.01 8.20 -10.62
C TYR A 34 -0.26 8.21 -9.10
N LEU A 35 -0.96 9.23 -8.59
CA LEU A 35 -1.32 9.32 -7.18
C LEU A 35 -2.16 8.11 -6.74
N LEU A 36 -3.11 7.66 -7.56
CA LEU A 36 -3.88 6.44 -7.31
C LEU A 36 -3.00 5.19 -7.27
N ALA A 37 -2.03 5.06 -8.17
CA ALA A 37 -1.09 3.94 -8.16
C ALA A 37 -0.19 3.96 -6.92
N MET A 38 0.23 5.16 -6.49
CA MET A 38 1.02 5.34 -5.28
C MET A 38 0.20 5.03 -4.02
N SER A 39 -1.04 5.52 -3.93
CA SER A 39 -1.98 5.20 -2.86
C SER A 39 -2.25 3.71 -2.77
N LEU A 40 -2.46 3.04 -3.91
CA LEU A 40 -2.62 1.59 -3.95
C LEU A 40 -1.38 0.89 -3.39
N ARG A 41 -0.17 1.31 -3.77
CA ARG A 41 1.07 0.73 -3.24
C ARG A 41 1.17 0.90 -1.72
N TYR A 42 0.91 2.09 -1.18
CA TYR A 42 0.84 2.28 0.26
C TYR A 42 -0.22 1.38 0.90
N GLY A 43 -1.43 1.33 0.35
CA GLY A 43 -2.51 0.51 0.91
C GLY A 43 -2.20 -0.99 0.92
N LEU A 44 -1.60 -1.53 -0.15
CA LEU A 44 -1.21 -2.94 -0.20
C LEU A 44 -0.07 -3.27 0.79
N MET A 45 0.87 -2.35 0.98
CA MET A 45 1.93 -2.49 2.00
C MET A 45 1.36 -2.45 3.42
N GLY A 46 0.40 -1.56 3.68
CA GLY A 46 -0.36 -1.53 4.93
C GLY A 46 -1.10 -2.85 5.17
N ALA A 47 -1.79 -3.37 4.15
CA ALA A 47 -2.51 -4.64 4.23
C ALA A 47 -1.57 -5.82 4.54
N ALA A 48 -0.41 -5.89 3.88
CA ALA A 48 0.60 -6.90 4.15
C ALA A 48 1.17 -6.78 5.57
N ALA A 49 1.42 -5.56 6.05
CA ALA A 49 1.87 -5.31 7.43
C ALA A 49 0.81 -5.74 8.46
N SER A 50 -0.46 -5.38 8.27
CA SER A 50 -1.56 -5.82 9.14
C SER A 50 -1.67 -7.34 9.14
N ARG A 51 -1.55 -7.98 7.97
CA ARG A 51 -1.61 -9.44 7.86
C ARG A 51 -0.45 -10.14 8.55
N PHE A 52 0.75 -9.56 8.52
CA PHE A 52 1.88 -10.03 9.31
C PHE A 52 1.56 -9.95 10.82
N LEU A 53 1.01 -8.83 11.30
CA LEU A 53 0.69 -8.63 12.71
C LEU A 53 -0.37 -9.63 13.20
N GLU A 54 -1.35 -9.97 12.37
CA GLU A 54 -2.40 -10.96 12.72
C GLU A 54 -1.84 -12.34 13.08
N GLN A 55 -0.63 -12.69 12.64
CA GLN A 55 0.03 -13.95 12.97
C GLN A 55 0.46 -14.03 14.44
N PHE A 56 0.62 -12.87 15.09
CA PHE A 56 0.99 -12.76 16.50
C PHE A 56 -0.23 -12.57 17.40
N ALA A 57 -1.44 -12.52 16.84
CA ALA A 57 -2.66 -12.35 17.62
C ALA A 57 -3.25 -13.71 18.01
N GLU A 58 -3.09 -14.08 19.27
CA GLU A 58 -3.60 -15.32 19.86
C GLU A 58 -5.07 -15.17 20.25
N THR A 59 -5.48 -13.95 20.60
CA THR A 59 -6.83 -13.64 21.11
C THR A 59 -7.64 -12.74 20.18
N PRO A 60 -8.98 -12.80 20.21
CA PRO A 60 -9.84 -11.85 19.49
C PRO A 60 -9.63 -10.38 19.93
N SER A 61 -9.23 -10.14 21.18
CA SER A 61 -8.85 -8.81 21.67
C SER A 61 -7.60 -8.26 21.00
N GLU A 62 -6.58 -9.08 20.76
CA GLU A 62 -5.37 -8.66 20.05
C GLU A 62 -5.66 -8.39 18.56
N ARG A 63 -6.50 -9.21 17.93
CA ARG A 63 -6.96 -8.96 16.55
C ARG A 63 -7.68 -7.62 16.43
N ARG A 64 -8.57 -7.31 17.37
CA ARG A 64 -9.24 -6.00 17.43
C ARG A 64 -8.22 -4.87 17.60
N ARG A 65 -7.24 -5.04 18.49
CA ARG A 65 -6.17 -4.04 18.68
C ARG A 65 -5.32 -3.82 17.41
N ILE A 66 -5.06 -4.85 16.62
CA ILE A 66 -4.37 -4.71 15.32
C ILE A 66 -5.22 -3.92 14.35
N ALA A 67 -6.52 -4.21 14.29
CA ALA A 67 -7.45 -3.42 13.48
C ALA A 67 -7.47 -1.96 13.93
N ASP A 68 -7.53 -1.68 15.23
CA ASP A 68 -7.48 -0.31 15.77
C ASP A 68 -6.19 0.42 15.36
N LEU A 69 -5.03 -0.26 15.44
CA LEU A 69 -3.76 0.30 14.99
C LEU A 69 -3.73 0.56 13.48
N ALA A 70 -4.38 -0.30 12.69
CA ALA A 70 -4.49 -0.11 11.25
C ALA A 70 -5.33 1.12 10.87
N HIS A 71 -6.26 1.59 11.73
CA HIS A 71 -6.99 2.83 11.49
C HIS A 71 -6.07 4.07 11.46
N GLY A 72 -4.91 4.01 12.13
CA GLY A 72 -3.89 5.07 12.06
C GLY A 72 -3.09 5.08 10.75
N TRP A 73 -3.25 4.08 9.88
CA TRP A 73 -2.44 3.94 8.66
C TRP A 73 -2.55 5.14 7.73
N ALA A 74 -3.76 5.67 7.53
CA ALA A 74 -3.99 6.82 6.67
C ALA A 74 -3.17 8.06 7.11
N GLU A 75 -3.16 8.34 8.41
CA GLU A 75 -2.42 9.45 9.01
C GLU A 75 -0.91 9.24 8.88
N MET A 76 -0.43 8.02 9.12
CA MET A 76 0.98 7.67 8.96
C MET A 76 1.44 7.86 7.50
N VAL A 77 0.62 7.43 6.53
CA VAL A 77 0.91 7.61 5.09
C VAL A 77 0.90 9.08 4.72
N GLU A 78 -0.07 9.86 5.20
CA GLU A 78 -0.15 11.29 4.97
C GLU A 78 1.13 11.99 5.43
N GLU A 79 1.55 11.74 6.67
CA GLU A 79 2.75 12.33 7.25
C GLU A 79 4.00 11.94 6.44
N HIS A 80 4.14 10.64 6.15
CA HIS A 80 5.28 10.13 5.41
C HIS A 80 5.35 10.70 3.99
N VAL A 81 4.21 10.85 3.30
CA VAL A 81 4.19 11.48 1.99
C VAL A 81 4.59 12.95 2.10
N ARG A 82 4.06 13.67 3.09
CA ARG A 82 4.34 15.09 3.31
C ARG A 82 5.82 15.35 3.57
N GLN A 83 6.44 14.56 4.45
CA GLN A 83 7.82 14.76 4.89
C GLN A 83 8.85 14.15 3.92
N VAL A 84 8.57 12.96 3.39
CA VAL A 84 9.60 12.12 2.75
C VAL A 84 9.38 11.95 1.25
N THR A 85 8.14 11.73 0.81
CA THR A 85 7.91 11.33 -0.60
C THR A 85 7.63 12.51 -1.53
N ARG A 86 6.99 13.57 -1.04
CA ARG A 86 6.44 14.66 -1.86
C ARG A 86 7.45 15.30 -2.81
N HIS A 87 8.69 15.51 -2.35
CA HIS A 87 9.74 16.16 -3.13
C HIS A 87 10.33 15.28 -4.24
N ARG A 88 9.98 13.98 -4.27
CA ARG A 88 10.43 12.99 -5.26
C ARG A 88 9.36 12.67 -6.30
N LEU A 89 8.20 13.32 -6.23
CA LEU A 89 7.13 13.11 -7.19
C LEU A 89 7.52 13.67 -8.58
N PRO A 90 7.12 13.00 -9.68
CA PRO A 90 7.50 13.42 -11.03
C PRO A 90 6.74 14.66 -11.54
N PHE A 91 6.04 15.37 -10.66
CA PHE A 91 5.23 16.56 -10.95
C PHE A 91 5.15 17.48 -9.74
N ALA A 92 4.81 18.74 -9.97
CA ALA A 92 4.56 19.70 -8.89
C ALA A 92 3.34 19.26 -8.07
N ALA A 93 3.57 18.87 -6.82
CA ALA A 93 2.53 18.38 -5.93
C ALA A 93 2.01 19.49 -5.00
N ASN A 94 0.69 19.60 -4.92
CA ASN A 94 0.02 20.51 -3.99
C ASN A 94 0.27 20.09 -2.52
N PRO A 95 0.02 20.98 -1.54
CA PRO A 95 0.19 20.66 -0.12
C PRO A 95 -0.72 19.51 0.37
N SER A 96 -1.88 19.32 -0.25
CA SER A 96 -2.87 18.29 0.13
C SER A 96 -2.60 16.90 -0.45
N VAL A 97 -1.46 16.71 -1.13
CA VAL A 97 -1.11 15.42 -1.74
C VAL A 97 -0.97 14.33 -0.69
N GLY A 98 -0.44 14.65 0.49
CA GLY A 98 -0.30 13.70 1.60
C GLY A 98 -1.65 13.18 2.06
N THR A 99 -2.55 14.09 2.42
CA THR A 99 -3.93 13.79 2.82
C THR A 99 -4.67 12.95 1.77
N THR A 100 -4.54 13.33 0.50
CA THR A 100 -5.17 12.58 -0.60
C THR A 100 -4.64 11.15 -0.66
N VAL A 101 -3.31 10.99 -0.56
CA VAL A 101 -2.69 9.67 -0.68
C VAL A 101 -3.03 8.79 0.51
N GLY A 102 -3.00 9.34 1.73
CA GLY A 102 -3.36 8.64 2.97
C GLY A 102 -4.79 8.13 2.96
N LEU A 103 -5.77 8.99 2.65
CA LEU A 103 -7.18 8.60 2.58
C LEU A 103 -7.44 7.48 1.56
N LEU A 104 -6.76 7.53 0.41
CA LEU A 104 -6.90 6.52 -0.63
C LEU A 104 -6.17 5.23 -0.25
N ALA A 105 -5.03 5.31 0.44
CA ALA A 105 -4.27 4.16 0.91
C ALA A 105 -4.99 3.37 2.01
N ASP A 106 -5.95 3.97 2.71
CA ASP A 106 -6.78 3.25 3.66
C ASP A 106 -7.67 2.20 2.99
N GLN A 107 -8.15 2.46 1.76
CA GLN A 107 -9.13 1.60 1.10
C GLN A 107 -8.66 0.13 0.95
N PRO A 108 -7.44 -0.16 0.45
CA PRO A 108 -6.95 -1.54 0.38
C PRO A 108 -6.73 -2.18 1.76
N VAL A 109 -6.35 -1.41 2.78
CA VAL A 109 -6.16 -1.90 4.16
C VAL A 109 -7.51 -2.30 4.76
N SER A 110 -8.49 -1.40 4.70
CA SER A 110 -9.86 -1.66 5.13
C SER A 110 -10.49 -2.87 4.42
N ALA A 111 -10.26 -3.01 3.10
CA ALA A 111 -10.70 -4.18 2.35
C ALA A 111 -10.00 -5.47 2.84
N ALA A 112 -8.69 -5.43 3.06
CA ALA A 112 -7.90 -6.56 3.56
C ALA A 112 -8.36 -7.02 4.96
N LEU A 113 -8.54 -6.09 5.90
CA LEU A 113 -9.00 -6.40 7.27
C LEU A 113 -10.38 -7.06 7.27
N ARG A 114 -11.28 -6.60 6.39
CA ARG A 114 -12.61 -7.19 6.21
C ARG A 114 -12.54 -8.61 5.64
N LEU A 115 -11.61 -8.87 4.72
CA LEU A 115 -11.44 -10.16 4.04
C LEU A 115 -10.61 -11.18 4.84
N GLY A 116 -9.69 -10.72 5.69
CA GLY A 116 -8.68 -11.52 6.39
C GLY A 116 -9.19 -12.79 7.08
N PRO A 117 -10.34 -12.78 7.78
CA PRO A 117 -10.89 -13.99 8.40
C PRO A 117 -11.28 -15.08 7.40
N SER A 118 -11.67 -14.69 6.17
CA SER A 118 -12.20 -15.59 5.14
C SER A 118 -11.20 -15.86 4.01
N CYS A 119 -10.06 -15.16 4.00
CA CYS A 119 -9.04 -15.24 2.95
C CYS A 119 -7.65 -15.44 3.58
N PRO A 120 -7.26 -16.71 3.87
CA PRO A 120 -6.00 -16.97 4.56
C PRO A 120 -4.77 -16.68 3.69
N ASP A 121 -4.92 -16.80 2.38
CA ASP A 121 -3.91 -16.59 1.36
C ASP A 121 -3.68 -15.09 1.10
N LEU A 122 -2.44 -14.62 1.31
CA LEU A 122 -2.07 -13.22 1.17
C LEU A 122 -2.19 -12.75 -0.28
N ASP A 123 -1.75 -13.54 -1.26
CA ASP A 123 -1.77 -13.13 -2.68
C ASP A 123 -3.20 -12.85 -3.13
N ARG A 124 -4.12 -13.77 -2.80
CA ARG A 124 -5.55 -13.60 -3.06
C ARG A 124 -6.13 -12.38 -2.35
N LEU A 125 -5.79 -12.16 -1.09
CA LEU A 125 -6.27 -11.01 -0.33
C LEU A 125 -5.81 -9.68 -0.95
N LEU A 126 -4.54 -9.57 -1.31
CA LEU A 126 -3.98 -8.36 -1.95
C LEU A 126 -4.56 -8.15 -3.36
N THR A 127 -4.74 -9.21 -4.12
CA THR A 127 -5.35 -9.17 -5.47
C THR A 127 -6.77 -8.65 -5.40
N VAL A 128 -7.61 -9.19 -4.50
CA VAL A 128 -9.00 -8.73 -4.34
C VAL A 128 -9.04 -7.26 -3.89
N SER A 129 -8.24 -6.86 -2.90
CA SER A 129 -8.16 -5.47 -2.47
C SER A 129 -7.72 -4.51 -3.59
N SER A 130 -6.76 -4.93 -4.41
CA SER A 130 -6.30 -4.18 -5.58
C SER A 130 -7.39 -4.04 -6.66
N ASP A 131 -8.10 -5.12 -6.96
CA ASP A 131 -9.19 -5.12 -7.94
C ASP A 131 -10.39 -4.26 -7.48
N GLU A 132 -10.75 -4.32 -6.20
CA GLU A 132 -11.75 -3.44 -5.61
C GLU A 132 -11.37 -1.97 -5.76
N PHE A 133 -10.11 -1.63 -5.46
CA PHE A 133 -9.58 -0.28 -5.61
C PHE A 133 -9.62 0.18 -7.08
N ALA A 134 -9.11 -0.63 -8.00
CA ALA A 134 -9.10 -0.30 -9.43
C ALA A 134 -10.52 -0.12 -10.00
N ARG A 135 -11.48 -0.92 -9.52
CA ARG A 135 -12.90 -0.79 -9.89
C ARG A 135 -13.49 0.51 -9.39
N LEU A 136 -13.26 0.86 -8.11
CA LEU A 136 -13.78 2.08 -7.48
C LEU A 136 -13.23 3.34 -8.18
N TYR A 137 -11.95 3.35 -8.51
CA TYR A 137 -11.26 4.51 -9.08
C TYR A 137 -11.07 4.46 -10.60
N ARG A 138 -11.77 3.57 -11.32
CA ARG A 138 -11.66 3.42 -12.79
C ARG A 138 -11.86 4.74 -13.54
N LYS A 139 -12.85 5.54 -13.13
CA LYS A 139 -13.14 6.84 -13.75
C LYS A 139 -11.98 7.84 -13.50
N PRO A 140 -11.55 8.09 -12.25
CA PRO A 140 -10.37 8.89 -11.94
C PRO A 140 -9.08 8.47 -12.65
N ILE A 141 -8.79 7.17 -12.76
CA ILE A 141 -7.60 6.65 -13.46
C ILE A 141 -7.55 7.14 -14.92
N LEU A 142 -8.71 7.28 -15.55
CA LEU A 142 -8.84 7.65 -16.97
C LEU A 142 -9.17 9.15 -17.16
N ALA A 143 -9.22 9.92 -16.08
CA ALA A 143 -9.55 11.34 -16.14
C ALA A 143 -8.50 12.12 -16.96
N GLY A 144 -8.97 12.92 -17.92
CA GLY A 144 -8.09 13.69 -18.81
C GLY A 144 -7.26 12.85 -19.79
N VAL A 145 -7.63 11.58 -20.00
CA VAL A 145 -6.99 10.67 -20.97
C VAL A 145 -7.88 10.54 -22.22
N SER A 146 -7.29 10.77 -23.39
CA SER A 146 -7.98 10.60 -24.67
C SER A 146 -8.38 9.15 -24.89
N LEU A 147 -9.49 8.91 -25.63
CA LEU A 147 -10.02 7.56 -25.88
C LEU A 147 -8.95 6.58 -26.40
N LEU A 148 -8.11 7.04 -27.34
CA LEU A 148 -7.03 6.25 -27.94
C LEU A 148 -5.94 5.80 -26.95
N ARG A 149 -5.77 6.52 -25.82
CA ARG A 149 -4.75 6.23 -24.81
C ARG A 149 -5.29 5.48 -23.60
N ARG A 150 -6.61 5.36 -23.45
CA ARG A 150 -7.24 4.72 -22.27
C ARG A 150 -6.80 3.28 -22.07
N TRP A 151 -6.64 2.51 -23.14
CA TRP A 151 -6.18 1.13 -23.06
C TRP A 151 -4.76 1.05 -22.49
N LYS A 152 -3.83 1.86 -22.99
CA LYS A 152 -2.45 1.94 -22.49
C LYS A 152 -2.40 2.38 -21.02
N THR A 153 -3.16 3.40 -20.64
CA THR A 153 -3.25 3.85 -19.23
C THR A 153 -3.79 2.75 -18.32
N THR A 154 -4.83 2.03 -18.76
CA THR A 154 -5.40 0.92 -17.99
C THR A 154 -4.38 -0.21 -17.81
N GLN A 155 -3.67 -0.59 -18.87
CA GLN A 155 -2.64 -1.62 -18.79
C GLN A 155 -1.49 -1.21 -17.89
N GLU A 156 -1.03 0.03 -17.98
CA GLU A 156 0.06 0.52 -17.15
C GLU A 156 -0.34 0.57 -15.66
N PHE A 157 -1.57 1.01 -15.36
CA PHE A 157 -2.08 0.98 -13.99
C PHE A 157 -2.14 -0.46 -13.44
N ARG A 158 -2.63 -1.42 -14.24
CA ARG A 158 -2.67 -2.84 -13.87
C ARG A 158 -1.27 -3.41 -13.65
N ARG A 159 -0.30 -3.06 -14.50
CA ARG A 159 1.10 -3.45 -14.34
C ARG A 159 1.66 -2.95 -13.01
N LEU A 160 1.45 -1.67 -12.70
CA LEU A 160 1.89 -1.08 -11.43
C LEU A 160 1.18 -1.69 -10.21
N ALA A 161 -0.10 -2.04 -10.34
CA ALA A 161 -0.84 -2.76 -9.31
C ALA A 161 -0.22 -4.14 -9.07
N GLN A 162 0.02 -4.92 -10.12
CA GLN A 162 0.65 -6.24 -10.00
C GLN A 162 2.05 -6.17 -9.38
N MET A 163 2.87 -5.20 -9.78
CA MET A 163 4.18 -4.99 -9.14
C MET A 163 4.04 -4.63 -7.67
N SER A 164 3.01 -3.87 -7.29
CA SER A 164 2.77 -3.49 -5.90
C SER A 164 2.27 -4.67 -5.06
N ILE A 165 1.52 -5.61 -5.65
CA ILE A 165 1.15 -6.88 -5.02
C ILE A 165 2.41 -7.72 -4.74
N HIS A 166 3.24 -7.98 -5.75
CA HIS A 166 4.49 -8.73 -5.56
C HIS A 166 5.40 -8.07 -4.52
N PHE A 167 5.49 -6.74 -4.55
CA PHE A 167 6.27 -5.99 -3.58
C PHE A 167 5.76 -6.17 -2.14
N ALA A 168 4.44 -6.15 -1.94
CA ALA A 168 3.82 -6.37 -0.64
C ALA A 168 3.95 -7.82 -0.15
N ILE A 169 3.88 -8.81 -1.05
CA ILE A 169 4.16 -10.22 -0.75
C ILE A 169 5.61 -10.40 -0.28
N ASN A 170 6.58 -9.90 -1.04
CA ASN A 170 8.00 -9.97 -0.69
C ASN A 170 8.29 -9.31 0.66
N PHE A 171 7.65 -8.17 0.95
CA PHE A 171 7.73 -7.54 2.26
C PHE A 171 7.21 -8.46 3.37
N HIS A 172 6.04 -9.06 3.19
CA HIS A 172 5.45 -9.98 4.16
C HIS A 172 6.33 -11.20 4.41
N GLU A 173 6.79 -11.88 3.37
CA GLU A 173 7.66 -13.06 3.47
C GLU A 173 8.97 -12.75 4.19
N ARG A 174 9.61 -11.61 3.87
CA ARG A 174 10.85 -11.20 4.53
C ARG A 174 10.65 -10.85 5.99
N ARG A 175 9.51 -10.23 6.33
CA ARG A 175 9.11 -10.01 7.73
C ARG A 175 8.91 -11.32 8.48
N GLN A 176 8.30 -12.32 7.86
CA GLN A 176 8.15 -13.66 8.46
C GLN A 176 9.51 -14.34 8.69
N ALA A 177 10.47 -14.12 7.78
CA ALA A 177 11.84 -14.62 7.91
C ALA A 177 12.71 -13.84 8.92
N GLY A 178 12.19 -12.76 9.53
CA GLY A 178 12.94 -11.91 10.45
C GLY A 178 13.99 -11.02 9.75
N LEU A 179 13.88 -10.83 8.44
CA LEU A 179 14.77 -10.00 7.64
C LEU A 179 14.26 -8.56 7.60
N ASP A 180 14.65 -7.79 8.61
CA ASP A 180 14.19 -6.41 8.83
C ASP A 180 14.85 -5.35 7.91
N GLU A 181 15.69 -5.78 6.96
CA GLU A 181 16.47 -4.88 6.10
C GLU A 181 15.63 -4.30 4.96
N VAL A 182 15.03 -3.14 5.24
CA VAL A 182 14.22 -2.33 4.31
C VAL A 182 14.91 -2.09 2.94
N PRO A 183 16.22 -1.81 2.85
CA PRO A 183 16.87 -1.62 1.55
C PRO A 183 16.88 -2.90 0.71
N GLU A 184 17.09 -4.07 1.31
CA GLU A 184 17.14 -5.34 0.59
C GLU A 184 15.76 -5.78 0.10
N ILE A 185 14.71 -5.56 0.90
CA ILE A 185 13.31 -5.77 0.50
C ILE A 185 12.97 -4.88 -0.70
N ALA A 186 13.44 -3.62 -0.70
CA ALA A 186 13.27 -2.69 -1.80
C ALA A 186 14.11 -3.02 -3.04
N LEU A 187 15.28 -3.62 -2.89
CA LEU A 187 16.25 -3.84 -3.97
C LEU A 187 16.05 -5.16 -4.74
N ILE A 188 15.45 -6.19 -4.12
CA ILE A 188 15.35 -7.56 -4.69
C ILE A 188 13.96 -7.85 -5.32
N GLY A 189 12.94 -7.03 -5.04
CA GLY A 189 11.54 -7.34 -5.36
C GLY A 189 10.99 -6.99 -6.76
N GLU A 190 11.82 -6.96 -7.81
CA GLU A 190 11.36 -6.82 -9.22
C GLU A 190 11.85 -7.98 -10.10
#